data_AF-A0A3M0WTM9-F1
#
_entry.id   AF-A0A3M0WTM9-F1
#
_cell.length_a   1.000
_cell.length_b   1.000
_cell.length_c   1.000
_cell.angle_alpha   90.00
_cell.angle_beta   90.00
_cell.angle_gamma   90.00
#
_symmetry.space_group_name_H-M   'P 1'
#
loop_
_entity.id
_entity.type
_entity.pdbx_description
1 polymer ?
#
loop_
_entity_poly.entity_id
_entity_poly.type
_entity_poly.pdbx_seq_one_letter_code
_entity_poly.pdbx_strand_id
1 'polypeptide(L)' 'DFPTILYLAPDFQRNVNLFDVIDVQAPPPAAEGTAVYIVLPENAQALTMLEERYPNGTLQTFDGYYGAPLFWAYEVRP' A
#
# COMPACT_ATOMS: atom_id res chain seq x y z
N ASP A 1 -0.62 -11.04 27.77
CA ASP A 1 -0.48 -11.86 26.56
C ASP A 1 -1.32 -11.33 25.42
N PHE A 2 -0.66 -10.68 24.47
CA PHE A 2 -1.27 -10.26 23.21
C PHE A 2 -1.27 -11.45 22.26
N PRO A 3 -2.37 -11.79 21.57
CA PRO A 3 -2.35 -12.86 20.58
C PRO A 3 -1.40 -12.46 19.44
N THR A 4 -0.32 -13.22 19.27
CA THR A 4 0.61 -13.04 18.15
C THR A 4 -0.08 -13.45 16.86
N ILE A 5 0.32 -12.84 15.73
CA ILE A 5 -0.25 -13.09 14.39
C ILE A 5 -0.31 -14.59 14.02
N LEU A 6 0.59 -15.40 14.57
CA LEU A 6 0.60 -16.87 14.50
C LEU A 6 -0.70 -17.52 14.99
N TYR A 7 -1.44 -16.89 15.90
CA TYR A 7 -2.72 -17.37 16.39
C TYR A 7 -3.88 -17.11 15.41
N LEU A 8 -3.75 -16.10 14.54
CA LEU A 8 -4.79 -15.70 13.58
C LEU A 8 -4.63 -16.32 12.20
N ALA A 9 -3.44 -16.85 11.88
CA ALA A 9 -3.14 -17.48 10.60
C ALA A 9 -2.29 -18.74 10.83
N PRO A 10 -2.89 -19.94 10.88
CA PRO A 10 -2.18 -21.18 11.20
C PRO A 10 -1.07 -21.53 10.19
N ASP A 11 -1.15 -20.97 8.98
CA ASP A 11 -0.16 -21.16 7.92
C ASP A 11 0.91 -20.05 7.86
N PHE A 12 0.94 -19.16 8.86
CA PHE A 12 1.93 -18.09 8.91
C PHE A 12 3.35 -18.63 9.10
N GLN A 13 4.19 -18.45 8.08
CA GLN A 13 5.61 -18.76 8.13
C GLN A 13 6.42 -17.48 8.33
N ARG A 14 7.21 -17.44 9.40
CA ARG A 14 8.10 -16.31 9.68
C ARG A 14 9.09 -16.16 8.51
N ASN A 15 9.25 -14.92 8.00
CA ASN A 15 10.12 -14.54 6.87
C ASN A 15 9.64 -14.98 5.48
N VAL A 16 8.39 -15.43 5.34
CA VAL A 16 7.74 -15.58 4.04
C VAL A 16 6.80 -14.40 3.87
N ASN A 17 6.96 -13.65 2.76
CA ASN A 17 5.97 -12.63 2.40
C ASN A 17 4.62 -13.34 2.24
N LEU A 18 3.60 -12.84 2.94
CA LEU A 18 2.21 -13.21 2.69
C LEU A 18 1.89 -12.75 1.26
N PHE A 19 2.17 -13.58 0.26
CA PHE A 19 1.81 -13.28 -1.12
C PHE A 19 0.29 -13.26 -1.25
N ASP A 20 -0.21 -12.39 -2.14
CA ASP A 20 -1.60 -12.33 -2.55
C ASP A 20 -2.12 -13.75 -2.80
N VAL A 21 -2.95 -14.24 -1.88
CA VAL A 21 -3.71 -15.45 -2.10
C VAL A 21 -4.64 -15.12 -3.25
N ILE A 22 -4.32 -15.63 -4.46
CA ILE A 22 -5.21 -15.50 -5.61
C ILE A 22 -6.44 -16.35 -5.29
N ASP A 23 -7.43 -15.73 -4.66
CA ASP A 23 -8.72 -16.34 -4.45
C ASP A 23 -9.44 -16.40 -5.80
N VAL A 24 -9.64 -17.62 -6.30
CA VAL A 24 -10.29 -17.90 -7.58
C VAL A 24 -11.79 -17.53 -7.53
N GLN A 25 -12.34 -17.32 -6.34
CA GLN A 25 -13.70 -16.82 -6.11
C GLN A 25 -13.75 -15.32 -5.81
N ALA A 26 -12.60 -14.63 -5.78
CA ALA A 26 -12.60 -13.19 -5.59
C ALA A 26 -13.43 -12.54 -6.72
N PRO A 27 -14.36 -11.63 -6.38
CA PRO A 27 -15.01 -10.83 -7.41
C PRO A 27 -13.93 -10.12 -8.24
N PRO A 28 -14.17 -9.93 -9.56
CA PRO A 28 -13.22 -9.20 -10.39
C PRO A 28 -12.92 -7.86 -9.72
N PRO A 29 -11.65 -7.39 -9.75
CA PRO A 29 -11.30 -6.10 -9.17
C PRO A 29 -12.26 -5.05 -9.72
N ALA A 30 -12.85 -4.26 -8.82
CA ALA A 30 -13.79 -3.22 -9.21
C ALA A 30 -13.14 -2.35 -10.30
N ALA A 31 -13.93 -1.99 -11.33
CA ALA A 31 -13.49 -1.10 -12.40
C ALA A 31 -12.74 0.09 -11.80
N GLU A 32 -11.56 0.40 -12.35
CA GLU A 32 -10.57 1.35 -11.84
C GLU A 32 -11.22 2.64 -11.32
N GLY A 33 -11.59 2.62 -10.03
CA GLY A 33 -12.12 3.77 -9.32
C GLY A 33 -10.98 4.64 -8.83
N THR A 34 -11.29 5.59 -7.95
CA THR A 34 -10.26 6.33 -7.24
C THR A 34 -9.29 5.37 -6.55
N ALA A 35 -8.01 5.44 -6.93
CA ALA A 35 -6.93 4.68 -6.31
C ALA A 35 -6.08 5.61 -5.44
N VAL A 36 -5.72 5.17 -4.23
CA VAL A 36 -4.83 5.92 -3.34
C VAL A 36 -3.63 5.05 -2.99
N TYR A 37 -2.44 5.50 -3.36
CA TYR A 37 -1.18 4.84 -3.05
C TYR A 37 -0.51 5.53 -1.87
N ILE A 38 -0.18 4.76 -0.82
CA ILE A 38 0.58 5.28 0.32
C ILE A 38 2.05 4.92 0.12
N VAL A 39 2.91 5.94 0.05
CA VAL A 39 4.35 5.80 -0.17
C VAL A 39 5.09 6.21 1.10
N LEU A 40 5.92 5.31 1.60
CA LEU A 40 6.77 5.59 2.76
C LEU A 40 8.11 6.21 2.31
N PRO A 41 8.77 7.02 3.17
CA PRO A 41 10.05 7.68 2.86
C PRO A 41 11.14 6.74 2.33
N GLU A 42 11.25 5.52 2.86
CA GLU A 42 12.20 4.50 2.41
C GLU A 42 11.99 4.06 0.96
N ASN A 43 10.78 4.25 0.43
CA ASN A 43 10.37 3.86 -0.92
C ASN A 43 10.10 5.07 -1.81
N ALA A 44 10.75 6.21 -1.57
CA ALA A 44 10.52 7.45 -2.31
C ALA A 44 10.65 7.29 -3.84
N GLN A 45 11.43 6.34 -4.35
CA GLN A 45 11.51 6.05 -5.79
C GLN A 45 10.19 5.57 -6.39
N ALA A 46 9.34 4.89 -5.60
CA ALA A 46 8.02 4.45 -6.04
C ALA A 46 7.10 5.64 -6.35
N LEU A 47 7.30 6.79 -5.68
CA LEU A 47 6.54 8.00 -5.97
C LEU A 47 6.82 8.51 -7.40
N THR A 48 8.09 8.54 -7.81
CA THR A 48 8.47 8.92 -9.18
C THR A 48 7.83 7.99 -10.21
N MET A 49 7.82 6.68 -9.95
CA MET A 49 7.17 5.71 -10.84
C MET A 49 5.65 5.90 -10.91
N LEU A 50 5.01 6.29 -9.81
CA LEU A 50 3.58 6.59 -9.77
C LEU A 50 3.25 7.86 -10.56
N GLU A 51 4.06 8.91 -10.41
CA GLU A 51 3.92 10.16 -11.16
C GLU A 51 4.11 9.96 -12.67
N GLU A 52 5.05 9.11 -13.09
CA GLU A 52 5.24 8.75 -14.50
C GLU A 52 4.07 7.93 -15.05
N ARG A 53 3.53 7.01 -14.26
CA ARG A 53 2.44 6.11 -14.68
C ARG A 53 1.09 6.81 -14.71
N TYR A 54 0.83 7.72 -13.77
CA TYR A 54 -0.44 8.39 -13.58
C TYR A 54 -0.23 9.90 -13.46
N PRO A 55 0.13 10.61 -14.55
CA PRO A 55 0.51 12.03 -14.48
C PRO A 55 -0.61 12.98 -14.01
N ASN A 56 -1.86 12.51 -13.98
CA ASN A 56 -3.02 13.22 -13.45
C ASN A 56 -3.27 12.97 -11.94
N GLY A 57 -2.40 12.23 -11.26
CA GLY A 57 -2.54 11.96 -9.84
C GLY A 57 -2.22 13.19 -8.98
N THR A 58 -2.77 13.20 -7.76
CA THR A 58 -2.57 14.26 -6.77
C THR A 58 -1.73 13.74 -5.63
N LEU A 59 -0.60 14.41 -5.36
CA LEU A 59 0.28 14.12 -4.24
C LEU A 59 -0.12 14.93 -3.00
N GLN A 60 -0.27 14.24 -1.88
CA GLN A 60 -0.42 14.82 -0.56
C GLN A 60 0.69 14.34 0.37
N THR A 61 1.35 15.28 1.04
CA THR A 61 2.41 15.00 2.00
C THR A 61 1.85 15.02 3.42
N PHE A 62 2.22 14.01 4.21
CA PHE A 62 1.85 13.93 5.62
C PHE A 62 3.12 13.96 6.47
N ASP A 63 3.34 15.05 7.17
CA ASP A 63 4.42 15.18 8.14
C ASP A 63 4.00 14.62 9.50
N GLY A 64 4.95 14.04 10.22
CA GLY A 64 4.78 13.50 11.55
C GLY A 64 5.78 14.11 12.53
N TYR A 65 5.48 13.98 13.83
CA TYR A 65 6.35 14.49 14.89
C TYR A 65 7.77 13.87 14.86
N TYR A 66 7.88 12.60 14.43
CA TYR A 66 9.13 11.85 14.34
C TYR A 66 9.66 11.68 12.91
N GLY A 67 9.06 12.32 11.91
CA GLY A 67 9.46 12.17 10.51
C GLY A 67 8.80 13.20 9.60
N ALA A 68 9.61 13.87 8.77
CA ALA A 68 9.15 14.87 7.81
C ALA A 68 9.74 14.54 6.42
N PRO A 69 8.97 13.89 5.52
CA PRO A 69 7.59 13.43 5.72
C PRO A 69 7.50 12.09 6.46
N LEU A 70 6.34 11.81 7.06
CA LEU A 70 5.99 10.51 7.61
C LEU A 70 5.61 9.54 6.48
N PHE A 71 4.80 10.02 5.53
CA PHE A 71 4.48 9.33 4.28
C PHE A 71 3.88 10.31 3.26
N TRP A 72 3.72 9.85 2.02
CA TRP A 72 2.94 10.50 0.98
C TRP A 72 1.72 9.68 0.61
N ALA A 73 0.62 10.35 0.26
CA ALA A 73 -0.51 9.72 -0.42
C ALA A 73 -0.59 10.25 -1.85
N TYR A 74 -0.67 9.34 -2.82
CA TYR A 74 -0.83 9.65 -4.23
C TYR A 74 -2.20 9.16 -4.71
N GLU A 75 -3.11 10.08 -5.01
CA GLU A 75 -4.48 9.78 -5.40
C GLU A 75 -4.64 9.88 -6.93
N VAL A 76 -5.15 8.83 -7.55
CA VAL A 76 -5.47 8.77 -8.99
C VAL A 76 -6.98 8.64 -9.11
N ARG A 77 -7.61 9.61 -9.78
CA ARG A 77 -9.04 9.60 -10.10
C ARG A 77 -9.23 9.35 -11.60
N PRO A 78 -10.25 8.58 -12.02
CA PRO A 78 -10.60 8.40 -13.42
C PRO A 78 -11.06 9.71 -14.09
#